data_AF-A0AAU3LQX0-F1
#
_entry.id   AF-A0AAU3LQX0-F1
#
_cell.length_a   1.000
_cell.length_b   1.000
_cell.length_c   1.000
_cell.angle_alpha   90.00
_cell.angle_beta   90.00
_cell.angle_gamma   90.00
#
_symmetry.space_group_name_H-M   'P 1'
#
loop_
_entity.id
_entity.type
_entity.pdbx_description
1 polymer ?
#
loop_
_entity_poly.entity_id
_entity_poly.type
_entity_poly.pdbx_seq_one_letter_code
_entity_poly.pdbx_strand_id
1 'polypeptide(L)'
;MTQTLRPLPCTRCGSPCSVVWDYTSVANWGTAVIDETGTVRPAAQQVEFFKGDPYRARAVCEALACRHQWTLRRPFEPEAPAP
;
A
#
# COMPACT_ATOMS: atom_id res chain seq x y z
N MET A 1 4.87 8.96 -19.38
CA MET A 1 4.57 10.03 -18.41
C MET A 1 5.14 9.58 -17.07
N THR A 2 6.00 10.38 -16.45
CA THR A 2 6.60 10.03 -15.15
C THR A 2 5.55 10.27 -14.07
N GLN A 3 4.99 9.20 -13.51
CA GLN A 3 3.96 9.30 -12.48
C GLN A 3 4.62 9.85 -11.21
N THR A 4 4.25 11.05 -10.76
CA THR A 4 4.80 11.60 -9.52
C THR A 4 4.26 10.81 -8.33
N LEU A 5 5.13 10.13 -7.60
CA LEU A 5 4.79 9.37 -6.40
C LEU A 5 5.25 10.16 -5.17
N ARG A 6 4.33 10.44 -4.24
CA ARG A 6 4.66 11.10 -2.96
C ARG A 6 4.48 10.10 -1.81
N PRO A 7 5.34 10.12 -0.78
CA PRO A 7 5.13 9.31 0.41
C PRO A 7 3.76 9.58 1.04
N LEU A 8 3.09 8.54 1.52
CA LEU A 8 1.84 8.66 2.26
C LEU A 8 2.14 8.83 3.76
N PRO A 9 1.92 10.01 4.35
CA PRO A 9 2.09 10.20 5.79
C PRO A 9 0.91 9.64 6.58
N CYS A 10 1.19 9.19 7.80
CA CYS A 10 0.16 8.78 8.74
C CYS A 10 -0.71 9.96 9.13
N THR A 11 -2.03 9.81 8.99
CA THR A 11 -3.01 10.84 9.38
C THR A 11 -3.08 11.10 10.89
N ARG A 12 -2.43 10.26 11.71
CA ARG A 12 -2.38 10.39 13.17
C ARG A 12 -1.09 11.03 13.68
N CYS A 13 0.06 10.63 13.15
CA CYS A 13 1.38 11.05 13.68
C CYS A 13 2.35 11.58 12.62
N GLY A 14 1.97 11.63 11.34
CA GLY A 14 2.81 12.10 10.23
C GLY A 14 3.91 11.14 9.78
N SER A 15 4.21 10.09 10.54
CA SER A 15 5.24 9.09 10.17
C SER A 15 4.88 8.35 8.88
N PRO A 16 5.86 7.78 8.16
CA PRO A 16 5.61 6.98 6.97
C PRO A 16 4.66 5.80 7.22
N CYS A 17 4.01 5.38 6.15
CA CYS A 17 3.12 4.22 6.13
C CYS A 17 3.61 3.18 5.14
N SER A 18 3.32 1.91 5.40
CA SER A 18 3.43 0.83 4.43
C SER A 18 2.05 0.43 3.91
N VAL A 19 1.98 -0.10 2.69
CA VAL A 19 0.81 -0.83 2.21
C VAL A 19 0.89 -2.25 2.75
N VAL A 20 -0.16 -2.70 3.39
CA VAL A 20 -0.31 -4.11 3.77
C VAL A 20 -1.55 -4.69 3.10
N TRP A 21 -1.51 -6.00 2.89
CA TRP A 21 -2.63 -6.74 2.37
C TRP A 21 -3.06 -7.82 3.35
N ASP A 22 -4.37 -7.86 3.63
CA ASP A 22 -5.02 -8.96 4.32
C ASP A 22 -5.45 -10.05 3.34
N TYR A 23 -4.73 -11.18 3.38
CA TYR A 23 -5.22 -12.47 2.88
C TYR A 23 -5.46 -13.39 4.10
N THR A 24 -5.01 -14.66 4.06
CA THR A 24 -4.87 -15.53 5.24
C THR A 24 -3.76 -15.06 6.18
N SER A 25 -2.87 -14.18 5.72
CA SER A 25 -1.83 -13.52 6.51
C SER A 25 -1.67 -12.05 6.09
N VAL A 26 -0.98 -11.26 6.93
CA VAL A 26 -0.65 -9.87 6.62
C VAL A 26 0.67 -9.84 5.85
N ALA A 27 0.62 -9.46 4.57
CA ALA A 27 1.81 -9.22 3.77
C ALA A 27 2.12 -7.72 3.73
N ASN A 28 3.33 -7.32 4.08
CA ASN A 28 3.80 -5.95 3.86
C ASN A 28 4.30 -5.83 2.42
N TRP A 29 3.67 -4.95 1.65
CA TRP A 29 3.97 -4.72 0.23
C TRP A 29 5.00 -3.61 0.01
N GLY A 30 5.43 -2.93 1.08
CA GLY A 30 6.41 -1.85 1.04
C GLY A 30 5.81 -0.48 1.37
N THR A 31 6.66 0.55 1.33
CA THR A 31 6.28 1.94 1.64
C THR A 31 5.13 2.41 0.77
N ALA A 32 4.11 3.00 1.40
CA ALA A 32 2.95 3.55 0.74
C ALA A 32 3.27 4.90 0.10
N VAL A 33 2.89 5.03 -1.17
CA VAL A 33 2.94 6.27 -1.92
C VAL A 33 1.56 6.59 -2.48
N ILE A 34 1.30 7.89 -2.69
CA ILE A 34 0.11 8.40 -3.36
C ILE A 34 0.52 8.98 -4.71
N ASP A 35 -0.17 8.54 -5.76
CA ASP A 35 0.02 9.06 -7.11
C ASP A 35 -0.84 10.33 -7.36
N GLU A 36 -0.70 10.91 -8.54
CA GLU A 36 -1.45 12.11 -8.95
C GLU A 36 -2.96 11.89 -9.04
N THR A 37 -3.40 10.65 -9.22
CA THR A 37 -4.83 10.29 -9.23
C THR A 37 -5.39 10.12 -7.82
N GLY A 38 -4.55 10.23 -6.78
CA GLY A 38 -4.93 9.99 -5.40
C GLY A 38 -5.05 8.50 -5.06
N THR A 39 -4.51 7.61 -5.91
CA THR A 39 -4.43 6.18 -5.66
C THR A 39 -3.23 5.90 -4.77
N VAL A 40 -3.45 5.11 -3.72
CA VAL A 40 -2.38 4.69 -2.80
C VAL A 40 -1.91 3.31 -3.24
N ARG A 41 -0.60 3.17 -3.46
CA ARG A 41 0.06 1.93 -3.91
C ARG A 41 1.41 1.78 -3.20
N PRO A 42 2.02 0.58 -3.17
CA PRO A 42 3.40 0.46 -2.72
C PRO A 42 4.34 1.18 -3.71
N ALA A 43 5.43 1.75 -3.20
CA ALA A 43 6.47 2.39 -4.02
C ALA A 43 7.16 1.40 -4.97
N ALA A 44 7.32 0.16 -4.51
CA ALA A 44 7.76 -0.99 -5.29
C ALA A 44 6.96 -2.20 -4.82
N GLN A 45 6.35 -2.95 -5.74
CA GLN A 45 5.62 -4.17 -5.39
C GLN A 45 6.62 -5.28 -5.07
N GLN A 46 6.79 -5.59 -3.79
CA GLN A 46 7.73 -6.61 -3.31
C GLN A 46 7.09 -7.99 -3.14
N VAL A 47 5.80 -8.14 -3.45
CA VAL A 47 5.01 -9.33 -3.21
C VAL A 47 4.34 -9.77 -4.50
N GLU A 48 4.37 -11.08 -4.77
CA GLU A 48 3.67 -11.68 -5.91
C GLU A 48 2.16 -11.63 -5.69
N PHE A 49 1.43 -11.36 -6.77
CA PHE A 49 -0.03 -11.29 -6.80
C PHE A 49 -0.55 -12.16 -7.93
N PHE A 50 -1.55 -13.00 -7.64
CA PHE A 50 -2.24 -13.77 -8.67
C PHE A 50 -3.57 -13.11 -9.04
N LYS A 51 -3.84 -13.08 -10.35
CA LYS A 51 -5.09 -12.53 -10.87
C LYS A 51 -6.29 -13.31 -10.32
N GLY A 52 -7.17 -12.61 -9.60
CA GLY A 52 -8.38 -13.19 -8.99
C GLY A 52 -8.30 -13.33 -7.47
N ASP A 53 -7.14 -13.08 -6.85
CA ASP A 53 -7.02 -13.10 -5.40
C ASP A 53 -7.89 -11.99 -4.77
N PRO A 54 -8.72 -12.30 -3.76
CA PRO A 54 -9.52 -11.29 -3.08
C PRO A 54 -8.58 -10.37 -2.31
N TYR A 55 -8.47 -9.10 -2.74
CA TYR A 55 -7.56 -8.16 -2.12
C TYR A 55 -8.21 -7.00 -1.36
N ARG A 56 -7.72 -6.78 -0.14
CA ARG A 56 -8.07 -5.63 0.70
C ARG A 56 -6.80 -4.95 1.19
N ALA A 57 -6.37 -3.93 0.44
CA ALA A 57 -5.22 -3.13 0.79
C ALA A 57 -5.54 -2.17 1.95
N ARG A 58 -4.60 -2.06 2.89
CA ARG A 58 -4.62 -1.11 4.01
C ARG A 58 -3.33 -0.31 4.00
N ALA A 59 -3.38 0.90 4.53
CA ALA A 59 -2.17 1.59 4.96
C ALA A 59 -1.96 1.35 6.46
N VAL A 60 -0.72 1.09 6.86
CA VAL A 60 -0.31 0.89 8.26
C VAL A 60 0.86 1.81 8.57
N CYS A 61 0.77 2.55 9.67
CA CYS A 61 1.86 3.39 10.15
C CYS A 61 3.05 2.55 10.61
N GLU A 62 4.25 2.90 10.15
CA GLU A 62 5.50 2.22 10.48
C GLU A 62 6.00 2.55 11.89
N ALA A 63 5.53 3.65 12.49
CA ALA A 63 5.88 3.99 13.86
C ALA A 63 5.27 2.98 14.84
N LEU A 64 6.14 2.23 15.54
CA LEU A 64 5.78 1.18 16.50
C LEU A 64 4.83 1.66 17.61
N ALA A 65 4.94 2.93 18.01
CA ALA A 65 4.07 3.52 19.02
C ALA A 65 2.68 3.91 18.49
N CYS A 66 2.55 4.16 17.17
CA CYS A 66 1.31 4.62 16.56
C CYS A 66 0.46 3.45 16.07
N ARG A 67 1.04 2.59 15.20
CA ARG A 67 0.40 1.46 14.50
C ARG A 67 -1.01 1.75 13.95
N HIS A 68 -1.30 3.01 13.64
CA HIS A 68 -2.57 3.39 13.06
C HIS A 68 -2.72 2.75 11.69
N GLN A 69 -3.89 2.19 11.41
CA GLN A 69 -4.18 1.47 10.18
C GLN A 69 -5.56 1.84 9.64
N TRP A 70 -5.71 1.91 8.32
CA TRP A 70 -6.99 2.18 7.68
C TRP A 70 -7.08 1.51 6.30
N THR A 71 -8.30 1.16 5.90
CA THR A 71 -8.58 0.59 4.58
C THR A 71 -8.43 1.65 3.50
N LEU A 72 -7.80 1.30 2.38
CA LEU A 72 -7.71 2.16 1.21
C LEU A 72 -9.04 2.13 0.43
N ARG A 73 -9.58 3.30 0.08
CA ARG A 73 -10.86 3.40 -0.66
C ARG A 73 -10.70 3.18 -2.16
N ARG A 74 -9.58 3.62 -2.72
CA ARG A 74 -9.24 3.45 -4.14
C ARG A 74 -8.27 2.28 -4.25
N PRO A 75 -8.71 1.12 -4.78
CA PRO A 75 -7.80 0.03 -5.02
C PRO A 75 -6.84 0.41 -6.15
N PHE A 76 -5.56 0.07 -5.99
CA PHE A 76 -4.64 -0.02 -7.12
C PHE A 76 -4.72 -1.43 -7.69
N GLU A 77 -4.53 -1.58 -8.99
CA GLU A 77 -4.44 -2.90 -9.62
C GLU A 77 -2.99 -3.40 -9.48
N PRO A 78 -2.73 -4.49 -8.74
CA PRO A 78 -1.39 -5.05 -8.66
C PRO A 78 -0.94 -5.54 -10.03
N GLU A 79 0.34 -5.38 -10.33
CA GLU A 79 0.91 -5.95 -11.54
C GLU A 79 1.31 -7.39 -11.23
N ALA A 80 0.76 -8.35 -11.97
CA ALA A 80 1.21 -9.74 -11.88
C ALA A 80 2.66 -9.85 -12.38
N PRO A 81 3.50 -10.72 -11.80
CA PRO A 81 4.84 -10.96 -12.33
C PRO A 81 4.75 -11.38 -13.79
N ALA A 82 5.64 -10.83 -14.63
CA ALA A 82 5.77 -11.28 -16.01
C ALA A 82 6.22 -12.75 -16.04
N PRO A 83 5.67 -13.58 -16.95
CA PRO A 83 6.04 -14.99 -17.06
C PRO A 83 7.51 -15.21 -17.45
#